data_AF-A0A5D2V3W0-F1
#
_entry.id   AF-A0A5D2V3W0-F1
#
_cell.length_a   1.000
_cell.length_b   1.000
_cell.length_c   1.000
_cell.angle_alpha   90.00
_cell.angle_beta   90.00
_cell.angle_gamma   90.00
#
_symmetry.space_group_name_H-M   'P 1'
#
loop_
_entity.id
_entity.type
_entity.pdbx_description
1 polymer ?
#
loop_
_entity_poly.entity_id
_entity_poly.type
_entity_poly.pdbx_seq_one_letter_code
_entity_poly.pdbx_strand_id
1 'polypeptide(L)'
;MILRSVIMVVVVVVVGILSSASQALRFELQSGHTKCISEDIKSNSMTVGKYHVVNPNEAYPLPDSLKFAVRVTSPQGNSLHTAEKVETGQFAFTAAEDGDYMACFWAEDHSPQIIMTVDFDWRSGVQAKDWSNVAKKGQVDVMELELKKLYDTVTSIHEEMFYL
;
A
#
# COMPACT_ATOMS: atom_id res chain seq x y z
N MET A 1 -7.42 2.13 52.03
CA MET A 1 -7.27 1.08 51.00
C MET A 1 -8.25 1.27 49.85
N ILE A 2 -9.54 1.48 50.12
CA ILE A 2 -10.60 1.65 49.11
C ILE A 2 -10.32 2.79 48.11
N LEU A 3 -9.89 3.96 48.58
CA LEU A 3 -9.61 5.12 47.71
C LEU A 3 -8.48 4.86 46.70
N ARG A 4 -7.45 4.10 47.08
CA ARG A 4 -6.34 3.74 46.19
C ARG A 4 -6.79 2.77 45.09
N SER A 5 -7.65 1.80 45.42
CA SER A 5 -8.25 0.91 44.41
C SER A 5 -9.13 1.67 43.43
N VAL A 6 -9.94 2.63 43.90
CA VAL A 6 -10.82 3.42 43.02
C VAL A 6 -10.00 4.27 42.05
N ILE A 7 -8.93 4.93 42.53
CA ILE A 7 -8.05 5.72 41.66
C ILE A 7 -7.37 4.83 40.61
N MET A 8 -6.91 3.64 40.99
CA MET A 8 -6.27 2.71 40.05
C MET A 8 -7.24 2.25 38.96
N VAL A 9 -8.50 1.95 39.32
CA VAL A 9 -9.54 1.57 38.34
C VAL A 9 -9.84 2.72 37.38
N VAL A 10 -9.99 3.95 37.89
CA VAL A 10 -10.24 5.13 37.04
C VAL A 10 -9.09 5.37 36.06
N VAL A 11 -7.84 5.26 36.51
CA VAL A 11 -6.67 5.42 35.64
C VAL A 11 -6.65 4.36 34.53
N VAL A 12 -6.92 3.09 34.87
CA VAL A 12 -6.96 2.01 33.86
C VAL A 12 -8.06 2.25 32.82
N VAL A 13 -9.24 2.70 33.26
CA VAL A 13 -10.35 3.03 32.34
C VAL A 13 -10.00 4.20 31.43
N VAL A 14 -9.40 5.27 31.96
CA VAL A 14 -8.98 6.42 31.16
C VAL A 14 -7.91 6.05 30.13
N VAL A 15 -6.93 5.23 30.52
CA VAL A 15 -5.87 4.76 29.59
C VAL A 15 -6.46 3.87 28.49
N GLY A 16 -7.40 2.98 28.81
CA GLY A 16 -8.07 2.13 27.82
C GLY A 16 -8.92 2.91 26.81
N ILE A 17 -9.50 4.04 27.21
CA ILE A 17 -10.25 4.92 26.29
C ILE A 17 -9.31 5.72 25.39
N LEU A 18 -8.12 6.08 25.89
CA LEU A 18 -7.13 6.89 25.17
C LEU A 18 -6.24 6.08 24.21
N SER A 19 -6.23 4.75 24.28
CA SER A 19 -5.50 3.93 23.32
C SER A 19 -6.24 3.93 21.97
N SER A 20 -5.77 4.73 21.02
CA SER A 20 -6.22 4.65 19.62
C SER A 20 -5.83 3.28 19.05
N ALA A 21 -6.80 2.52 18.56
CA ALA A 21 -6.52 1.33 17.76
C ALA A 21 -5.75 1.77 16.50
N SER A 22 -4.49 1.35 16.38
CA SER A 22 -3.74 1.52 15.14
C SER A 22 -4.45 0.74 14.04
N GLN A 23 -4.97 1.42 13.02
CA GLN A 23 -5.62 0.74 11.90
C GLN A 23 -4.55 0.26 10.91
N ALA A 24 -3.85 -0.82 11.26
CA ALA A 24 -3.05 -1.58 10.30
C ALA A 24 -3.84 -2.84 9.93
N LEU A 25 -3.97 -3.11 8.64
CA LEU A 25 -4.59 -4.33 8.12
C LEU A 25 -3.49 -5.37 7.96
N ARG A 26 -3.58 -6.48 8.70
CA ARG A 26 -2.69 -7.62 8.55
C ARG A 26 -3.48 -8.80 8.00
N PHE A 27 -3.01 -9.41 6.92
CA PHE A 27 -3.66 -10.57 6.30
C PHE A 27 -2.65 -11.59 5.79
N GLU A 28 -3.08 -12.85 5.71
CA GLU A 28 -2.30 -13.93 5.10
C GLU A 28 -2.57 -13.99 3.60
N LEU A 29 -1.54 -14.11 2.77
CA LEU A 29 -1.63 -14.31 1.34
C LEU A 29 -1.00 -15.67 1.01
N GLN A 30 -1.74 -16.51 0.31
CA GLN A 30 -1.28 -17.82 -0.11
C GLN A 30 -0.73 -17.75 -1.55
N SER A 31 0.33 -18.49 -1.85
CA SER A 31 0.85 -18.64 -3.21
C SER A 31 -0.26 -19.07 -4.18
N GLY A 32 -0.26 -18.49 -5.38
CA GLY A 32 -1.28 -18.73 -6.41
C GLY A 32 -2.65 -18.08 -6.13
N HIS A 33 -2.83 -17.35 -5.03
CA HIS A 33 -4.08 -16.67 -4.69
C HIS A 33 -3.94 -15.15 -4.77
N THR A 34 -5.09 -14.48 -4.95
CA THR A 34 -5.21 -13.02 -4.92
C THR A 34 -6.09 -12.59 -3.76
N LYS A 35 -5.71 -11.53 -3.05
CA LYS A 35 -6.55 -10.83 -2.08
C LYS A 35 -6.67 -9.36 -2.43
N CYS A 36 -7.89 -8.85 -2.42
CA CYS A 36 -8.18 -7.45 -2.72
C CYS A 36 -8.87 -6.77 -1.54
N ILE A 37 -8.44 -5.54 -1.25
CA ILE A 37 -9.03 -4.66 -0.25
C ILE A 37 -9.60 -3.46 -1.00
N SER A 38 -10.81 -3.03 -0.65
CA SER A 38 -11.50 -1.90 -1.27
C SER A 38 -11.83 -0.82 -0.24
N GLU A 39 -11.75 0.45 -0.63
CA GLU A 39 -12.12 1.61 0.18
C GLU A 39 -12.91 2.63 -0.68
N ASP A 40 -14.04 3.13 -0.16
CA ASP A 40 -14.75 4.27 -0.76
C ASP A 40 -13.98 5.55 -0.43
N ILE A 41 -13.40 6.17 -1.45
CA ILE A 41 -12.59 7.37 -1.33
C ILE A 41 -13.28 8.52 -2.05
N LYS A 42 -13.32 9.68 -1.40
CA LYS A 42 -13.84 10.91 -2.01
C LYS A 42 -12.82 11.55 -2.95
N SER A 43 -13.30 12.07 -4.06
CA SER A 43 -12.59 12.93 -5.00
C SER A 43 -11.79 14.01 -4.29
N ASN A 44 -10.62 14.32 -4.84
CA ASN A 44 -9.61 15.23 -4.28
C ASN A 44 -9.06 14.82 -2.91
N SER A 45 -9.40 13.64 -2.39
CA SER A 45 -8.76 13.09 -1.20
C SER A 45 -7.41 12.52 -1.58
N MET A 46 -6.40 12.96 -0.85
CA MET A 46 -5.07 12.40 -0.90
C MET A 46 -5.08 11.03 -0.23
N THR A 47 -4.49 10.04 -0.88
CA THR A 47 -4.46 8.66 -0.42
C THR A 47 -3.04 8.14 -0.44
N VAL A 48 -2.65 7.46 0.63
CA VAL A 48 -1.34 6.84 0.81
C VAL A 48 -1.54 5.41 1.27
N GLY A 49 -0.81 4.49 0.65
CA GLY A 49 -0.75 3.11 1.09
C GLY A 49 0.69 2.66 1.33
N LYS A 50 0.89 1.83 2.35
CA LYS A 50 2.16 1.16 2.63
C LYS A 50 1.94 -0.31 2.84
N TYR A 51 2.76 -1.13 2.22
CA TYR A 51 2.67 -2.57 2.38
C TYR A 51 4.05 -3.19 2.59
N HIS A 52 4.09 -4.27 3.36
CA HIS A 52 5.27 -5.11 3.49
C HIS A 52 4.93 -6.54 3.92
N VAL A 53 5.76 -7.49 3.52
CA VAL A 53 5.78 -8.84 4.09
C VAL A 53 6.33 -8.75 5.52
N VAL A 54 5.64 -9.37 6.47
CA VAL A 54 6.13 -9.54 7.83
C VAL A 54 7.24 -10.60 7.82
N ASN A 55 8.47 -10.19 8.11
CA ASN A 55 9.60 -11.11 8.20
C ASN A 55 9.65 -11.74 9.62
N PRO A 56 9.42 -13.05 9.78
CA PRO A 56 9.51 -13.69 11.09
C PRO A 56 10.94 -13.72 11.65
N ASN A 57 11.96 -13.55 10.80
CA ASN A 57 13.37 -13.55 11.18
C ASN A 57 14.10 -12.33 10.62
N GLU A 58 14.05 -11.20 11.33
CA GLU A 58 14.69 -9.94 10.91
C GLU A 58 16.19 -10.04 10.58
N ALA A 59 16.88 -11.04 11.12
CA ALA A 59 18.32 -11.27 10.89
C ALA A 59 18.65 -11.79 9.47
N TYR A 60 17.65 -12.29 8.73
CA TYR A 60 17.84 -12.88 7.40
C TYR A 60 16.93 -12.18 6.37
N PRO A 61 17.42 -11.94 5.15
CA PRO A 61 16.58 -11.38 4.09
C PRO A 61 15.47 -12.37 3.73
N LEU A 62 14.32 -11.84 3.29
CA LEU A 62 13.24 -12.67 2.80
C LEU A 62 13.66 -13.37 1.51
N PRO A 63 13.44 -14.70 1.37
CA PRO A 63 13.66 -15.39 0.12
C PRO A 63 12.74 -14.85 -0.98
N ASP A 64 13.18 -14.94 -2.24
CA ASP A 64 12.41 -14.46 -3.39
C ASP A 64 11.02 -15.11 -3.51
N SER A 65 10.85 -16.33 -3.00
CA SER A 65 9.57 -17.04 -2.97
C SER A 65 8.52 -16.42 -2.05
N LEU A 66 8.91 -15.50 -1.16
CA LEU A 66 8.02 -14.75 -0.27
C LEU A 66 7.67 -13.36 -0.80
N LYS A 67 8.08 -13.02 -2.02
CA LYS A 67 7.73 -11.75 -2.68
C LYS A 67 6.35 -11.83 -3.31
N PHE A 68 5.65 -10.69 -3.36
CA PHE A 68 4.34 -10.58 -3.99
C PHE A 68 4.28 -9.44 -5.01
N ALA A 69 3.19 -9.39 -5.77
CA ALA A 69 2.83 -8.30 -6.64
C ALA A 69 1.62 -7.55 -6.07
N VAL A 70 1.54 -6.27 -6.39
CA VAL A 70 0.49 -5.35 -5.96
C VAL A 70 -0.02 -4.56 -7.15
N ARG A 71 -1.34 -4.37 -7.21
CA ARG A 71 -1.97 -3.42 -8.12
C ARG A 71 -3.03 -2.62 -7.40
N VAL A 72 -3.01 -1.31 -7.57
CA VAL A 72 -4.04 -0.40 -7.08
C VAL A 72 -4.81 0.17 -8.26
N THR A 73 -6.13 0.13 -8.21
CA THR A 73 -7.01 0.60 -9.28
C THR A 73 -8.04 1.62 -8.80
N SER A 74 -8.39 2.56 -9.68
CA SER A 74 -9.50 3.49 -9.47
C SER A 74 -10.85 2.80 -9.70
N PRO A 75 -11.99 3.44 -9.33
CA PRO A 75 -13.34 2.94 -9.59
C PRO A 75 -13.60 2.61 -11.08
N GLN A 76 -12.98 3.36 -11.99
CA GLN A 76 -13.04 3.12 -13.44
C GLN A 76 -12.12 1.99 -13.93
N GLY A 77 -11.33 1.37 -13.06
CA GLY A 77 -10.37 0.31 -13.40
C GLY A 77 -9.00 0.81 -13.87
N ASN A 78 -8.72 2.12 -13.80
CA ASN A 78 -7.42 2.67 -14.15
C ASN A 78 -6.36 2.22 -13.14
N SER A 79 -5.19 1.79 -13.61
CA SER A 79 -4.08 1.39 -12.72
C SER A 79 -3.39 2.63 -12.15
N LEU A 80 -3.43 2.79 -10.82
CA LEU A 80 -2.80 3.90 -10.10
C LEU A 80 -1.43 3.53 -9.56
N HIS A 81 -1.22 2.26 -9.24
CA HIS A 81 0.06 1.72 -8.79
C HIS A 81 0.19 0.26 -9.22
N THR A 82 1.40 -0.13 -9.61
CA THR A 82 1.74 -1.53 -9.90
C THR A 82 3.16 -1.80 -9.40
N ALA A 83 3.34 -2.90 -8.69
CA ALA A 83 4.65 -3.38 -8.30
C ALA A 83 4.68 -4.91 -8.40
N GLU A 84 5.80 -5.48 -8.86
CA GLU A 84 5.96 -6.92 -9.05
C GLU A 84 7.19 -7.42 -8.29
N LYS A 85 7.09 -8.62 -7.72
CA LYS A 85 8.17 -9.29 -6.98
C LYS A 85 8.82 -8.37 -5.95
N VAL A 86 8.00 -7.76 -5.09
CA VAL A 86 8.42 -6.86 -4.02
C VAL A 86 8.14 -7.45 -2.64
N GLU A 87 8.98 -7.09 -1.67
CA GLU A 87 8.77 -7.39 -0.23
C GLU A 87 8.08 -6.25 0.49
N THR A 88 8.32 -5.02 0.04
CA THR A 88 7.76 -3.80 0.61
C THR A 88 7.56 -2.76 -0.48
N GLY A 89 6.64 -1.83 -0.24
CA GLY A 89 6.41 -0.71 -1.12
C GLY A 89 5.41 0.26 -0.53
N GLN A 90 5.20 1.35 -1.27
CA GLN A 90 4.26 2.39 -0.92
C GLN A 90 3.72 3.03 -2.19
N PHE A 91 2.51 3.57 -2.12
CA PHE A 91 1.89 4.35 -3.18
C PHE A 91 1.28 5.62 -2.61
N ALA A 92 1.14 6.63 -3.46
CA ALA A 92 0.40 7.82 -3.13
C ALA A 92 -0.28 8.39 -4.37
N PHE A 93 -1.54 8.79 -4.25
CA PHE A 93 -2.30 9.45 -5.31
C PHE A 93 -3.31 10.42 -4.71
N THR A 94 -3.86 11.29 -5.55
CA THR A 94 -5.06 12.06 -5.21
C THR A 94 -6.22 11.48 -5.99
N ALA A 95 -7.30 11.11 -5.31
CA ALA A 95 -8.48 10.53 -5.92
C ALA A 95 -9.07 11.49 -6.97
N ALA A 96 -9.19 11.05 -8.22
CA ALA A 96 -9.77 11.86 -9.29
C ALA A 96 -11.30 11.92 -9.21
N GLU A 97 -11.90 10.89 -8.61
CA GLU A 97 -13.34 10.69 -8.54
C GLU A 97 -13.74 10.06 -7.19
N ASP A 98 -15.02 10.18 -6.84
CA ASP A 98 -15.61 9.44 -5.72
C ASP A 98 -15.84 7.98 -6.14
N GLY A 99 -15.54 7.04 -5.25
CA GLY A 99 -15.94 5.64 -5.45
C GLY A 99 -15.00 4.63 -4.80
N ASP A 100 -15.18 3.36 -5.18
CA ASP A 100 -14.41 2.23 -4.68
C ASP A 100 -13.05 2.10 -5.36
N TYR A 101 -11.99 2.41 -4.62
CA TYR A 101 -10.61 2.14 -5.01
C TYR A 101 -10.20 0.79 -4.44
N MET A 102 -9.44 0.02 -5.21
CA MET A 102 -9.09 -1.35 -4.84
C MET A 102 -7.58 -1.59 -4.88
N ALA A 103 -7.03 -2.21 -3.85
CA ALA A 103 -5.66 -2.71 -3.81
C ALA A 103 -5.67 -4.24 -3.77
N CYS A 104 -5.14 -4.87 -4.82
CA CYS A 104 -5.02 -6.32 -4.94
C CYS A 104 -3.58 -6.77 -4.79
N PHE A 105 -3.39 -7.87 -4.06
CA PHE A 105 -2.12 -8.51 -3.75
C PHE A 105 -2.17 -9.95 -4.22
N TRP A 106 -1.13 -10.41 -4.92
CA TRP A 106 -1.01 -11.81 -5.35
C TRP A 106 0.44 -12.28 -5.37
N ALA A 107 0.64 -13.58 -5.19
CA ALA A 107 1.95 -14.21 -5.25
C ALA A 107 1.94 -15.32 -6.32
N GLU A 108 3.10 -15.57 -6.92
CA GLU A 108 3.27 -16.68 -7.87
C GLU A 108 2.90 -18.01 -7.19
N ASP A 109 2.38 -18.95 -7.97
CA ASP A 109 2.04 -20.27 -7.44
C ASP A 109 3.31 -21.05 -7.09
N HIS A 110 3.24 -21.82 -6.01
CA HIS A 110 4.37 -22.58 -5.50
C HIS A 110 3.90 -23.92 -4.93
N SER A 111 4.72 -24.96 -5.14
CA SER A 111 4.51 -26.30 -4.59
C SER A 111 5.78 -26.74 -3.85
N PRO A 112 5.74 -26.89 -2.51
CA PRO A 112 4.58 -26.79 -1.62
C PRO A 112 4.05 -25.35 -1.50
N GLN A 113 2.77 -25.20 -1.14
CA GLN A 113 2.14 -23.90 -0.95
C GLN A 113 2.84 -23.09 0.14
N ILE A 114 3.01 -21.80 -0.11
CA ILE A 114 3.63 -20.85 0.79
C ILE A 114 2.58 -19.84 1.26
N ILE A 115 2.59 -19.53 2.55
CA ILE A 115 1.75 -18.49 3.15
C ILE A 115 2.66 -17.36 3.62
N MET A 116 2.35 -16.14 3.21
CA MET A 116 3.05 -14.94 3.65
C MET A 116 2.08 -14.01 4.39
N THR A 117 2.54 -13.40 5.47
CA THR A 117 1.76 -12.40 6.20
C THR A 117 2.10 -11.03 5.66
N VAL A 118 1.09 -10.28 5.22
CA VAL A 118 1.25 -8.93 4.66
C VAL A 118 0.65 -7.94 5.64
N ASP A 119 1.45 -6.93 5.99
CA ASP A 119 0.98 -5.72 6.65
C ASP A 119 0.68 -4.65 5.61
N PHE A 120 -0.50 -4.04 5.73
CA PHE A 120 -1.00 -3.02 4.84
C PHE A 120 -1.63 -1.88 5.63
N ASP A 121 -1.12 -0.67 5.43
CA ASP A 121 -1.69 0.57 5.97
C ASP A 121 -2.24 1.39 4.81
N TRP A 122 -3.55 1.62 4.78
CA TRP A 122 -4.24 2.43 3.79
C TRP A 122 -4.86 3.64 4.49
N ARG A 123 -4.48 4.85 4.04
CA ARG A 123 -4.98 6.10 4.59
C ARG A 123 -5.49 7.02 3.49
N SER A 124 -6.68 7.59 3.69
CA SER A 124 -7.30 8.54 2.77
C SER A 124 -7.70 9.83 3.48
N GLY A 125 -7.66 10.96 2.76
CA GLY A 125 -8.12 12.26 3.22
C GLY A 125 -7.32 12.79 4.42
N VAL A 126 -8.00 13.15 5.51
CA VAL A 126 -7.33 13.69 6.71
C VAL A 126 -6.38 12.69 7.35
N GLN A 127 -6.63 11.39 7.20
CA GLN A 127 -5.78 10.33 7.75
C GLN A 127 -4.45 10.19 6.99
N ALA A 128 -4.37 10.71 5.76
CA ALA A 128 -3.15 10.70 4.96
C ALA A 128 -2.21 11.88 5.25
N LYS A 129 -2.66 12.92 5.98
CA LYS A 129 -1.88 14.15 6.22
C LYS A 129 -0.57 13.90 6.96
N ASP A 130 -0.56 12.97 7.92
CA ASP A 130 0.63 12.62 8.70
C ASP A 130 1.70 11.88 7.88
N TRP A 131 1.37 11.45 6.65
CA TRP A 131 2.25 10.72 5.75
C TRP A 131 2.85 11.59 4.62
N SER A 132 2.89 12.91 4.79
CA SER A 132 3.31 13.89 3.77
C SER A 132 4.63 13.58 3.04
N ASN A 133 5.61 12.95 3.69
CA ASN A 133 6.89 12.58 3.06
C ASN A 133 6.76 11.42 2.05
N VAL A 134 5.84 10.48 2.26
CA VAL A 134 5.60 9.35 1.36
C VAL A 134 4.95 9.83 0.07
N ALA A 135 4.03 10.77 0.21
CA ALA A 135 3.33 11.31 -0.94
C ALA A 135 4.20 12.19 -1.84
N LYS A 136 5.12 12.96 -1.27
CA LYS A 136 6.12 13.67 -2.07
C LYS A 136 6.93 12.69 -2.93
N LYS A 137 7.30 11.53 -2.39
CA LYS A 137 8.01 10.50 -3.15
C LYS A 137 7.12 9.82 -4.20
N GLY A 138 5.93 9.34 -3.81
CA GLY A 138 5.02 8.65 -4.72
C GLY A 138 4.55 9.52 -5.89
N GLN A 139 4.25 10.80 -5.66
CA GLN A 139 3.91 11.73 -6.74
C GLN A 139 5.09 11.96 -7.72
N VAL A 140 6.32 12.01 -7.20
CA VAL A 140 7.53 12.11 -8.04
C VAL A 140 7.72 10.84 -8.87
N ASP A 141 7.55 9.66 -8.27
CA ASP A 141 7.68 8.38 -8.98
C ASP A 141 6.65 8.24 -10.12
N VAL A 142 5.40 8.69 -9.91
CA VAL A 142 4.36 8.70 -10.95
C VAL A 142 4.71 9.67 -12.08
N MET A 143 5.14 10.90 -11.75
CA MET A 143 5.59 11.87 -12.75
C MET A 143 6.78 11.38 -13.56
N GLU A 144 7.75 10.70 -12.92
CA GLU A 144 8.91 10.12 -13.60
C GLU A 144 8.47 9.04 -14.62
N LEU A 145 7.50 8.21 -14.25
CA LEU A 145 6.95 7.19 -15.14
C LEU A 145 6.22 7.80 -16.35
N GLU A 146 5.47 8.89 -16.17
CA GLU A 146 4.86 9.62 -17.28
C GLU A 146 5.92 10.27 -18.21
N LEU A 147 6.95 10.89 -17.64
CA LEU A 147 8.07 11.43 -18.41
C LEU A 147 8.79 10.35 -19.22
N LYS A 148 8.99 9.16 -18.63
CA LYS A 148 9.58 8.02 -19.32
C LYS A 148 8.75 7.59 -20.54
N LYS A 149 7.43 7.49 -20.40
CA LYS A 149 6.53 7.19 -21.53
C LYS A 149 6.65 8.21 -22.66
N LEU A 150 6.69 9.50 -22.33
CA LEU A 150 6.88 10.57 -23.31
C LEU A 150 8.24 10.46 -24.00
N TYR A 151 9.30 10.19 -23.24
CA TYR A 151 10.64 10.01 -23.78
C TYR A 151 10.73 8.79 -24.72
N ASP A 152 10.16 7.65 -24.33
CA ASP A 152 10.12 6.44 -25.15
C ASP A 152 9.33 6.70 -26.45
N THR A 153 8.25 7.49 -26.38
CA THR A 153 7.49 7.91 -27.58
C THR A 153 8.33 8.79 -28.51
N VAL A 154 9.02 9.79 -27.97
CA VAL A 154 9.90 10.67 -28.77
C VAL A 154 11.04 9.87 -29.40
N THR A 155 11.60 8.91 -28.66
CA THR A 155 12.68 8.04 -29.15
C THR A 155 12.19 7.14 -30.28
N SER A 156 11.00 6.55 -30.13
CA SER A 156 10.35 5.76 -31.19
C SER A 156 10.12 6.59 -32.46
N ILE A 157 9.65 7.83 -32.34
CA ILE A 157 9.49 8.74 -33.49
C ILE A 157 10.85 9.06 -34.13
N HIS A 158 11.87 9.31 -33.30
CA HIS A 158 13.21 9.63 -33.76
C HIS A 158 13.83 8.47 -34.55
N GLU A 159 13.65 7.23 -34.06
CA GLU A 159 14.07 6.02 -34.76
C GLU A 159 13.34 5.89 -36.10
N GLU A 160 12.01 6.07 -36.15
CA GLU A 160 11.26 6.03 -37.41
C GLU A 160 11.72 7.09 -38.43
N MET A 161 12.15 8.28 -37.98
CA MET A 161 12.71 9.29 -38.87
C MET A 161 14.10 8.94 -39.40
N PHE A 162 14.88 8.10 -38.71
CA PHE A 162 16.20 7.66 -39.14
C PHE A 162 16.15 6.41 -40.05
N TYR A 163 15.03 5.68 -40.04
CA TYR A 163 14.77 4.55 -40.95
C TYR A 163 14.11 4.98 -42.30
N LEU A 164 13.91 6.29 -42.52
CA LEU A 164 13.50 6.92 -43.78
C LEU A 164 14.65 7.73 -44.40
#